data_AF-A0A9P5YIG0-F1
#
_entry.id   AF-A0A9P5YIG0-F1
#
_cell.length_a   1.000
_cell.length_b   1.000
_cell.length_c   1.000
_cell.angle_alpha   90.00
_cell.angle_beta   90.00
_cell.angle_gamma   90.00
#
_symmetry.space_group_name_H-M   'P 1'
#
loop_
_entity.id
_entity.type
_entity.pdbx_description
1 polymer ?
#
loop_
_entity_poly.entity_id
_entity_poly.type
_entity_poly.pdbx_seq_one_letter_code
_entity_poly.pdbx_strand_id
1 'polypeptide(L)'
;GITTTQNGRFEDGTEQEFYYPEGHEHAGIFKGMANILEERGYTGCVGTNGLPAEYPTFKCAVGATACCCHRIFYNEPDFVNFPSLLEIECSARGFQVLFLPKFHCELNFIEQCWGYAKTTYRK
;
A
#
# COMPACT_ATOMS: atom_id res chain seq x y z
N GLY A 1 17.31 -8.14 -11.15
CA GLY A 1 17.66 -7.34 -9.97
C GLY A 1 16.84 -7.87 -8.83
N ILE A 2 17.46 -8.14 -7.69
CA ILE A 2 16.76 -8.56 -6.47
C ILE A 2 15.86 -7.38 -6.09
N THR A 3 14.54 -7.59 -6.13
CA THR A 3 13.58 -6.65 -5.57
C THR A 3 13.84 -6.62 -4.08
N THR A 4 14.61 -5.65 -3.58
CA THR A 4 14.76 -5.42 -2.15
C THR A 4 13.36 -5.15 -1.62
N THR A 5 12.78 -6.12 -0.90
CA THR A 5 11.56 -5.91 -0.12
C THR A 5 11.85 -4.79 0.85
N GLN A 6 11.21 -3.64 0.63
CA GLN A 6 11.40 -2.48 1.47
C GLN A 6 10.79 -2.74 2.86
N ASN A 7 11.57 -2.44 3.90
CA ASN A 7 11.13 -2.50 5.29
C ASN A 7 10.06 -1.43 5.58
N GLY A 8 9.25 -1.68 6.61
CA GLY A 8 8.37 -0.67 7.18
C GLY A 8 9.12 0.33 8.05
N ARG A 9 8.40 1.31 8.59
CA ARG A 9 8.94 2.24 9.59
C ARG A 9 8.01 2.36 10.79
N PHE A 10 8.60 2.40 11.98
CA PHE A 10 7.91 2.76 13.21
C PHE A 10 7.68 4.28 13.29
N GLU A 11 6.85 4.73 14.24
CA GLU A 11 6.56 6.16 14.45
C GLU A 11 7.80 6.98 14.82
N ASP A 12 8.80 6.37 15.46
CA ASP A 12 10.09 6.99 15.79
C ASP A 12 11.06 7.05 14.59
N GLY A 13 10.64 6.54 13.44
CA GLY A 13 11.41 6.51 12.19
C GLY A 13 12.36 5.32 12.05
N THR A 14 12.49 4.48 13.08
CA THR A 14 13.30 3.26 13.02
C THR A 14 12.70 2.26 12.04
N GLU A 15 13.54 1.45 11.42
CA GLU A 15 13.09 0.48 10.42
C GLU A 15 12.47 -0.76 11.07
N GLN A 16 11.38 -1.22 10.49
CA GLN A 16 10.74 -2.48 10.86
C GLN A 16 10.96 -3.52 9.77
N GLU A 17 11.69 -4.58 10.11
CA GLU A 17 11.84 -5.74 9.24
C GLU A 17 10.53 -6.52 9.15
N PHE A 18 10.06 -6.78 7.94
CA PHE A 18 8.85 -7.59 7.70
C PHE A 18 9.13 -9.08 7.57
N TYR A 19 10.39 -9.47 7.46
CA TYR A 19 10.84 -10.85 7.40
C TYR A 19 11.64 -11.16 8.66
N TYR A 20 11.64 -12.43 9.08
CA TYR A 20 12.48 -12.83 10.19
C TYR A 20 13.97 -12.78 9.78
N PRO A 21 14.85 -12.26 10.65
CA PRO A 21 16.26 -12.08 10.36
C PRO A 21 17.00 -13.42 10.27
N GLU A 22 18.21 -13.39 9.73
CA GLU A 22 19.13 -14.53 9.77
C GLU A 22 19.37 -14.99 11.22
N GLY A 23 19.44 -16.31 11.42
CA GLY A 23 19.59 -16.90 12.75
C GLY A 23 18.28 -17.13 13.52
N HIS A 24 17.14 -16.65 13.00
CA HIS A 24 15.81 -17.03 13.52
C HIS A 24 15.37 -18.39 12.95
N GLU A 25 14.56 -19.17 13.70
CA GLU A 25 14.01 -20.45 13.23
C GLU A 25 13.25 -20.31 11.91
N HIS A 26 12.58 -19.18 11.73
CA HIS A 26 11.81 -18.82 10.53
C HIS A 26 12.54 -17.83 9.61
N ALA A 27 13.87 -17.78 9.62
CA ALA A 27 14.65 -16.82 8.82
C ALA A 27 14.19 -16.74 7.35
N GLY A 28 14.03 -15.52 6.85
CA GLY A 28 13.56 -15.25 5.48
C GLY A 28 12.06 -15.46 5.24
N ILE A 29 11.29 -15.90 6.25
CA ILE A 29 9.83 -16.01 6.18
C ILE A 29 9.20 -14.65 6.55
N PHE A 30 8.15 -14.27 5.83
CA PHE A 30 7.37 -13.07 6.14
C PHE A 30 6.64 -13.25 7.47
N LYS A 31 6.78 -12.26 8.36
CA LYS A 31 6.22 -12.31 9.74
C LYS A 31 4.70 -12.39 9.77
N GLY A 32 4.01 -11.84 8.76
CA GLY A 32 2.55 -11.74 8.74
C GLY A 32 2.03 -10.49 9.44
N MET A 33 0.88 -9.98 8.98
CA MET A 33 0.30 -8.71 9.47
C MET A 33 0.10 -8.70 10.99
N ALA A 34 -0.36 -9.81 11.58
CA ALA A 34 -0.62 -9.88 13.02
C ALA A 34 0.65 -9.65 13.87
N ASN A 35 1.75 -10.34 13.56
CA ASN A 35 3.01 -10.17 14.26
C ASN A 35 3.60 -8.77 14.06
N ILE A 36 3.55 -8.25 12.82
CA ILE A 36 4.06 -6.92 12.49
C ILE A 36 3.26 -5.84 13.24
N LEU A 37 1.95 -6.01 13.40
CA LEU A 37 1.10 -5.10 14.17
C LEU A 37 1.36 -5.19 15.68
N GLU A 38 1.60 -6.38 16.24
CA GLU A 38 1.98 -6.50 17.65
C GLU A 38 3.32 -5.82 17.95
N GLU A 39 4.31 -5.95 17.05
CA GLU A 39 5.58 -5.21 17.15
C GLU A 39 5.37 -3.69 17.16
N ARG A 40 4.32 -3.19 16.50
CA ARG A 40 3.92 -1.77 16.49
C ARG A 40 3.07 -1.36 17.70
N GLY A 41 2.76 -2.28 18.62
CA GLY A 41 1.98 -2.00 19.83
C GLY A 41 0.48 -2.28 19.73
N TYR A 42 -0.02 -2.84 18.61
CA TYR A 42 -1.40 -3.29 18.51
C TYR A 42 -1.58 -4.63 19.23
N THR A 43 -1.99 -4.58 20.49
CA THR A 43 -2.16 -5.79 21.31
C THR A 43 -3.35 -6.64 20.87
N GLY A 44 -3.20 -7.97 20.88
CA GLY A 44 -4.28 -8.90 20.58
C GLY A 44 -4.50 -9.09 19.08
N CYS A 45 -3.47 -8.90 18.26
CA CYS A 45 -3.52 -9.30 16.86
C CYS A 45 -3.19 -10.79 16.68
N VAL A 46 -2.37 -11.36 17.57
CA VAL A 46 -1.93 -12.76 17.51
C VAL A 46 -2.74 -13.63 18.48
N GLY A 47 -2.93 -14.90 18.13
CA GLY A 47 -3.55 -15.92 18.98
C GLY A 47 -4.99 -16.30 18.58
N THR A 48 -5.57 -17.25 19.30
CA THR A 48 -6.89 -17.84 18.99
C THR A 48 -8.06 -16.87 19.17
N ASN A 49 -7.88 -15.84 19.99
CA ASN A 49 -8.82 -14.73 20.16
C ASN A 49 -8.29 -13.42 19.53
N GLY A 50 -7.26 -13.53 18.68
CA GLY A 50 -6.68 -12.38 18.00
C GLY A 50 -7.64 -11.78 16.97
N LEU A 51 -7.32 -10.57 16.50
CA LEU A 51 -8.04 -9.95 15.40
C LEU A 51 -8.01 -10.87 14.16
N PRO A 52 -9.13 -10.96 13.42
CA PRO A 52 -9.11 -11.67 12.15
C PRO A 52 -8.08 -11.01 11.23
N ALA A 53 -7.32 -11.82 10.48
CA ALA A 53 -6.39 -11.28 9.48
C ALA A 53 -7.12 -10.37 8.49
N GLU A 54 -8.25 -10.85 7.98
CA GLU A 54 -9.17 -10.16 7.07
C GLU A 54 -10.57 -10.76 7.15
N TYR A 55 -11.55 -10.07 6.55
CA TYR A 55 -12.89 -10.63 6.36
C TYR A 55 -12.96 -11.40 5.04
N PRO A 56 -13.75 -12.49 4.92
CA PRO A 56 -13.82 -13.31 3.72
C PRO A 56 -14.18 -12.58 2.42
N THR A 57 -14.89 -11.45 2.52
CA THR A 57 -15.29 -10.63 1.37
C THR A 57 -14.43 -9.37 1.20
N PHE A 58 -13.35 -9.22 1.98
CA PHE A 58 -12.53 -8.00 2.08
C PHE A 58 -13.34 -6.73 2.43
N LYS A 59 -14.55 -6.90 2.95
CA LYS A 59 -15.44 -5.80 3.33
C LYS A 59 -15.41 -5.64 4.84
N CYS A 60 -14.77 -4.57 5.27
CA CYS A 60 -14.89 -4.06 6.63
C CYS A 60 -16.18 -3.26 6.75
N ALA A 61 -16.74 -3.16 7.95
CA ALA A 61 -17.85 -2.24 8.21
C ALA A 61 -17.44 -0.79 7.86
N VAL A 62 -18.40 -0.02 7.34
CA VAL A 62 -18.14 1.38 6.95
C VAL A 62 -17.70 2.17 8.19
N GLY A 63 -16.59 2.90 8.06
CA GLY A 63 -16.00 3.67 9.17
C GLY A 63 -15.16 2.87 10.16
N ALA A 64 -15.09 1.54 10.04
CA ALA A 64 -14.24 0.73 10.90
C ALA A 64 -12.76 0.88 10.52
N THR A 65 -11.93 1.24 11.50
CA THR A 65 -10.48 1.44 11.33
C THR A 65 -9.64 0.34 11.98
N ALA A 66 -10.21 -0.46 12.90
CA ALA A 66 -9.49 -1.47 13.67
C ALA A 66 -10.22 -2.83 13.80
N CYS A 67 -10.97 -3.24 12.77
CA CYS A 67 -11.78 -4.46 12.80
C CYS A 67 -11.03 -5.76 12.43
N CYS A 68 -9.89 -5.65 11.77
CA CYS A 68 -9.06 -6.77 11.33
C CYS A 68 -7.62 -6.29 11.09
N CYS A 69 -6.64 -7.19 11.12
CA CYS A 69 -5.24 -6.85 10.91
C CYS A 69 -5.04 -6.10 9.59
N HIS A 70 -5.65 -6.56 8.50
CA HIS A 70 -5.58 -5.91 7.20
C HIS A 70 -6.05 -4.44 7.25
N ARG A 71 -7.14 -4.13 7.96
CA ARG A 71 -7.67 -2.76 8.04
C ARG A 71 -6.75 -1.84 8.85
N ILE A 72 -6.21 -2.33 9.96
CA ILE A 72 -5.25 -1.57 10.77
C ILE A 72 -4.01 -1.30 9.92
N PHE A 73 -3.41 -2.35 9.38
CA PHE A 73 -2.21 -2.30 8.57
C PHE A 73 -2.34 -1.35 7.36
N TYR A 74 -3.47 -1.37 6.67
CA TYR A 74 -3.75 -0.47 5.55
C TYR A 74 -3.79 1.01 5.95
N ASN A 75 -4.18 1.30 7.20
CA ASN A 75 -4.29 2.67 7.70
C ASN A 75 -3.00 3.16 8.39
N GLU A 76 -1.96 2.34 8.45
CA GLU A 76 -0.69 2.71 9.06
C GLU A 76 -0.03 3.89 8.31
N PRO A 77 0.61 4.84 9.03
CA PRO A 77 1.13 6.07 8.42
C PRO A 77 2.17 5.83 7.32
N ASP A 78 3.04 4.84 7.49
CA ASP A 78 4.09 4.48 6.53
C ASP A 78 3.56 3.75 5.31
N PHE A 79 2.30 3.33 5.29
CA PHE A 79 1.62 2.77 4.11
C PHE A 79 0.76 3.80 3.39
N VAL A 80 0.03 4.62 4.15
CA VAL A 80 -0.86 5.66 3.59
C VAL A 80 -0.06 6.77 2.92
N ASN A 81 1.06 7.18 3.51
CA ASN A 81 1.85 8.31 3.03
C ASN A 81 3.02 7.89 2.12
N PHE A 82 3.15 6.60 1.81
CA PHE A 82 4.25 6.12 0.98
C PHE A 82 3.99 6.43 -0.49
N PRO A 83 4.96 7.02 -1.22
CA PRO A 83 4.81 7.24 -2.64
C PRO A 83 4.66 5.91 -3.37
N SER A 84 3.76 5.85 -4.34
CA SER A 84 3.59 4.65 -5.16
C SER A 84 4.88 4.31 -5.91
N LEU A 85 5.06 3.04 -6.30
CA LEU A 85 6.19 2.62 -7.13
C LEU A 85 6.31 3.45 -8.42
N LEU A 86 5.17 3.83 -9.00
CA LEU A 86 5.12 4.70 -10.17
C LEU A 86 5.72 6.08 -9.88
N GLU A 87 5.34 6.71 -8.75
CA GLU A 87 5.90 8.00 -8.33
C GLU A 87 7.41 7.92 -8.09
N ILE A 88 7.87 6.87 -7.40
CA ILE A 88 9.30 6.64 -7.14
C ILE A 88 10.07 6.54 -8.46
N GLU A 89 9.61 5.68 -9.36
CA GLU A 89 10.23 5.42 -10.66
C GLU A 89 10.22 6.64 -11.59
N CYS A 90 9.15 7.42 -11.60
CA CYS A 90 9.06 8.65 -12.37
C CYS A 90 9.96 9.74 -11.78
N SER A 91 9.93 9.92 -10.45
CA SER A 91 10.75 10.91 -9.75
C SER A 91 12.25 10.64 -9.94
N ALA A 92 12.67 9.37 -9.89
CA ALA A 92 14.06 8.96 -10.18
C ALA A 92 14.53 9.34 -11.60
N ARG A 93 13.59 9.52 -12.54
CA ARG A 93 13.84 9.97 -13.92
C ARG A 93 13.59 11.47 -14.12
N GLY A 94 13.23 12.21 -13.06
CA GLY A 94 12.92 13.64 -13.11
C GLY A 94 11.51 13.99 -13.59
N PHE A 95 10.60 13.02 -13.62
CA PHE A 95 9.19 13.23 -14.00
C PHE A 95 8.28 13.33 -12.77
N GLN A 96 7.37 14.30 -12.79
CA GLN A 96 6.29 14.40 -11.80
C GLN A 96 5.07 13.60 -12.27
N VAL A 97 4.52 12.77 -11.39
CA VAL A 97 3.27 12.03 -11.64
C VAL A 97 2.08 12.89 -11.20
N LEU A 98 1.07 13.00 -12.07
CA LEU A 98 -0.19 13.67 -11.76
C LEU A 98 -1.32 12.63 -11.78
N PHE A 99 -1.94 12.41 -10.63
CA PHE A 99 -3.14 11.56 -10.54
C PHE A 99 -4.39 12.37 -10.84
N LEU A 100 -5.07 12.02 -11.92
CA LEU A 100 -6.34 12.65 -12.29
C LEU A 100 -7.52 11.95 -11.60
N PRO A 101 -8.59 12.69 -11.25
CA PRO A 101 -9.81 12.10 -10.70
C PRO A 101 -10.40 11.02 -11.61
N LYS A 102 -10.83 9.91 -11.03
CA LYS A 102 -11.50 8.84 -11.78
C LYS A 102 -12.84 9.34 -12.31
N PHE A 103 -13.19 8.92 -13.53
CA PHE A 103 -14.45 9.25 -14.21
C PHE A 103 -14.64 10.74 -14.58
N HIS A 104 -13.56 11.52 -14.61
CA HIS A 104 -13.54 12.91 -15.08
C HIS A 104 -12.70 13.03 -16.35
N CYS A 105 -13.18 12.47 -17.47
CA CYS A 105 -12.44 12.43 -18.73
C CYS A 105 -12.17 13.81 -19.32
N GLU A 106 -12.99 14.82 -18.97
CA GLU A 106 -12.82 16.22 -19.32
C GLU A 106 -11.52 16.83 -18.79
N LEU A 107 -10.99 16.28 -17.69
CA LEU A 107 -9.74 16.72 -17.07
C LEU A 107 -8.50 16.02 -17.66
N ASN A 108 -8.69 14.97 -18.46
CA ASN A 108 -7.59 14.24 -19.07
C ASN A 108 -7.24 14.83 -20.44
N PHE A 109 -6.14 15.58 -20.51
CA PHE A 109 -5.71 16.27 -21.73
C PHE A 109 -5.61 15.37 -22.96
N ILE A 110 -5.26 14.10 -22.79
CA ILE A 110 -5.12 13.17 -23.91
C ILE A 110 -6.46 12.92 -24.61
N GLU A 111 -7.59 12.98 -23.90
CA GLU A 111 -8.92 12.75 -24.48
C GLU A 111 -9.31 13.86 -25.47
N GLN A 112 -8.89 15.10 -25.21
CA GLN A 112 -9.09 16.21 -26.14
C GLN A 112 -8.27 15.99 -27.43
N CYS A 113 -7.01 15.57 -27.30
CA CYS A 113 -6.16 15.23 -28.43
C CYS A 113 -6.78 14.10 -29.28
N TRP A 114 -7.25 13.02 -28.64
CA TRP A 114 -7.92 11.92 -29.32
C TRP A 114 -9.23 12.35 -30.00
N GLY A 115 -10.03 13.20 -29.35
CA GLY A 115 -11.26 13.75 -29.93
C GLY A 115 -11.00 14.53 -31.21
N TYR A 116 -9.97 15.38 -31.20
CA TYR A 116 -9.55 16.13 -32.38
C TYR A 116 -9.01 15.21 -33.49
N ALA A 117 -8.10 14.30 -33.15
CA ALA A 117 -7.52 13.35 -34.11
C ALA A 117 -8.60 12.50 -34.81
N LYS A 118 -9.59 11.99 -34.05
CA LYS A 118 -10.73 11.25 -34.60
C LYS A 118 -11.59 12.10 -35.53
N THR A 119 -11.80 13.37 -35.21
CA THR A 119 -12.54 14.30 -36.09
C THR A 119 -11.81 14.51 -37.41
N THR A 120 -10.49 14.74 -37.37
CA THR A 120 -9.67 14.90 -38.58
C THR A 120 -9.63 13.64 -39.42
N TYR A 121 -9.51 12.46 -38.79
CA TYR A 121 -9.48 11.18 -39.50
C TYR A 121 -10.80 10.82 -40.21
N ARG A 122 -11.94 11.32 -39.70
CA ARG A 122 -13.27 11.06 -40.27
C ARG A 122 -13.65 12.01 -41.41
N LYS A 123 -12.84 13.04 -41.66
CA LYS A 123 -12.99 13.93 -42.81
C LYS A 123 -12.30 13.33 -44.02
#